data_AF-A0A1I0F8Z9-F1
#
_entry.id   AF-A0A1I0F8Z9-F1
#
_cell.length_a   1.000
_cell.length_b   1.000
_cell.length_c   1.000
_cell.angle_alpha   90.00
_cell.angle_beta   90.00
_cell.angle_gamma   90.00
#
_symmetry.space_group_name_H-M   'P 1'
#
loop_
_entity.id
_entity.type
_entity.pdbx_description
1 polymer ?
#
loop_
_entity_poly.entity_id
_entity_poly.type
_entity_poly.pdbx_seq_one_letter_code
_entity_poly.pdbx_strand_id
1 'polypeptide(L)'
;MKKTFMTAILAGLMAVSMSMTAFAGQWQQDAKGWWYQNDDKTYLKDGWKWVDGKCYYFTSDGYCLTGTQTPDGYTVDASGAWIVDGVVQTQGGEAAAAPEQSTVTAGGLTLAIPNGFSKYSEEDGFVYLANSDTTAMIALASESLADLGFSAEELRMLTALSDYILDEAMKENTGVEITGTNLQLANRTWRFYDYGYNPVLEIPGQTQVYARLTESHLYMIFFAGELSGMDTTSIMQNNLR
;
A
#
# COMPACT_ATOMS: atom_id res chain seq x y z
N MET A 1 17.26 32.24 14.32
CA MET A 1 16.37 33.08 13.49
C MET A 1 16.04 32.22 12.26
N LYS A 2 14.91 31.51 12.16
CA LYS A 2 13.54 31.97 11.85
C LYS A 2 13.48 32.85 10.57
N LYS A 3 12.80 32.32 9.54
CA LYS A 3 12.13 32.99 8.40
C LYS A 3 12.91 33.14 7.09
N THR A 4 12.86 32.09 6.26
CA THR A 4 12.69 32.21 4.79
C THR A 4 11.81 31.06 4.28
N PHE A 5 10.63 30.95 4.90
CA PHE A 5 9.43 30.35 4.31
C PHE A 5 8.80 31.44 3.41
N MET A 6 8.25 31.08 2.24
CA MET A 6 7.53 31.93 1.25
C MET A 6 8.36 32.74 0.23
N THR A 7 8.72 32.13 -0.90
CA THR A 7 8.70 32.68 -2.28
C THR A 7 9.31 31.59 -3.18
N ALA A 8 8.69 31.01 -4.21
CA ALA A 8 7.78 31.55 -5.20
C ALA A 8 6.84 30.46 -5.75
N ILE A 9 5.57 30.85 -5.86
CA ILE A 9 4.52 30.23 -6.66
C ILE A 9 4.70 30.71 -8.13
N LEU A 10 4.27 29.87 -9.09
CA LEU A 10 3.93 30.17 -10.50
C LEU A 10 5.06 30.21 -11.55
N ALA A 11 5.15 29.16 -12.39
CA ALA A 11 5.10 29.24 -13.86
C ALA A 11 5.21 27.87 -14.56
N GLY A 12 4.16 27.47 -15.30
CA GLY A 12 4.18 26.42 -16.33
C GLY A 12 3.50 25.11 -15.92
N LEU A 13 2.50 24.55 -16.60
CA LEU A 13 1.88 24.85 -17.88
C LEU A 13 0.41 24.36 -17.84
N MET A 14 -0.49 25.12 -18.48
CA MET A 14 -1.80 24.61 -18.92
C MET A 14 -1.62 23.77 -20.18
N ALA A 15 -2.32 22.63 -20.28
CA ALA A 15 -2.93 22.16 -21.53
C ALA A 15 -3.86 20.94 -21.34
N VAL A 16 -5.15 21.19 -21.59
CA VAL A 16 -6.16 20.34 -22.25
C VAL A 16 -6.60 19.02 -21.58
N SER A 17 -7.86 18.99 -21.12
CA SER A 17 -8.84 17.94 -21.49
C SER A 17 -10.22 18.36 -20.96
N MET A 18 -11.03 18.95 -21.84
CA MET A 18 -12.24 18.33 -22.41
C MET A 18 -13.38 18.13 -21.41
N SER A 19 -14.40 18.96 -21.63
CA SER A 19 -15.74 18.96 -21.06
C SER A 19 -16.31 17.55 -20.86
N MET A 20 -16.67 17.20 -19.63
CA MET A 20 -17.74 16.24 -19.37
C MET A 20 -18.98 17.03 -19.01
N THR A 21 -20.05 16.88 -19.79
CA THR A 21 -21.39 17.34 -19.41
C THR A 21 -21.82 16.59 -18.16
N ALA A 22 -21.74 17.25 -17.00
CA ALA A 22 -22.44 16.81 -15.80
C ALA A 22 -23.94 16.99 -16.03
N PHE A 23 -24.73 15.91 -15.91
CA PHE A 23 -26.16 16.07 -15.67
C PHE A 23 -26.31 16.67 -14.27
N ALA A 24 -26.81 17.90 -14.15
CA ALA A 24 -26.76 18.70 -12.93
C ALA A 24 -27.91 18.38 -11.94
N GLY A 25 -28.19 17.10 -11.68
CA GLY A 25 -29.13 16.72 -10.62
C GLY A 25 -28.60 16.99 -9.21
N GLN A 26 -29.45 16.84 -8.20
CA GLN A 26 -29.13 17.08 -6.79
C GLN A 26 -29.54 15.90 -5.92
N TRP A 27 -28.69 15.56 -4.95
CA TRP A 27 -29.03 14.62 -3.89
C TRP A 27 -30.07 15.21 -2.95
N GLN A 28 -31.04 14.39 -2.57
CA GLN A 28 -32.13 14.73 -1.67
C GLN A 28 -32.28 13.62 -0.62
N GLN A 29 -32.83 13.97 0.55
CA GLN A 29 -32.97 13.04 1.67
C GLN A 29 -34.30 13.25 2.41
N ASP A 30 -34.93 12.16 2.82
CA ASP A 30 -36.09 12.13 3.70
C ASP A 30 -35.93 11.04 4.79
N ALA A 31 -37.01 10.74 5.50
CA ALA A 31 -37.02 9.71 6.54
C ALA A 31 -36.83 8.26 6.02
N LYS A 32 -37.02 8.02 4.72
CA LYS A 32 -36.86 6.70 4.08
C LYS A 32 -35.47 6.51 3.49
N GLY A 33 -34.83 7.56 2.99
CA GLY A 33 -33.45 7.48 2.50
C GLY A 33 -33.05 8.60 1.56
N TRP A 34 -31.94 8.37 0.86
CA TRP A 34 -31.41 9.27 -0.16
C TRP A 34 -32.02 8.97 -1.54
N TRP A 35 -32.30 9.99 -2.35
CA TRP A 35 -32.57 9.84 -3.78
C TRP A 35 -31.87 10.95 -4.57
N TYR A 36 -31.76 10.77 -5.88
CA TYR A 36 -31.17 11.76 -6.77
C TYR A 36 -32.23 12.33 -7.70
N GLN A 37 -32.45 13.64 -7.62
CA GLN A 37 -33.42 14.37 -8.43
C GLN A 37 -32.71 15.07 -9.60
N ASN A 38 -33.18 14.82 -10.81
CA ASN A 38 -32.73 15.50 -12.03
C ASN A 38 -33.33 16.92 -12.13
N ASP A 39 -32.75 17.78 -12.96
CA ASP A 39 -33.23 19.16 -13.17
C ASP A 39 -34.67 19.26 -13.69
N ASP A 40 -35.13 18.24 -14.43
CA ASP A 40 -36.51 18.13 -14.92
C ASP A 40 -37.51 17.67 -13.84
N LYS A 41 -37.06 17.59 -12.58
CA LYS A 41 -37.78 17.10 -11.40
C LYS A 41 -38.12 15.61 -11.42
N THR A 42 -37.62 14.85 -12.40
CA THR A 42 -37.62 13.38 -12.32
C THR A 42 -36.55 12.89 -11.36
N TYR A 43 -36.54 11.61 -11.03
CA TYR A 43 -35.56 11.02 -10.12
C TYR A 43 -35.03 9.69 -10.64
N LEU A 44 -33.82 9.35 -10.22
CA LEU A 44 -33.18 8.08 -10.56
C LEU A 44 -33.84 6.93 -9.81
N LYS A 45 -34.06 5.82 -10.52
CA LYS A 45 -34.63 4.58 -10.00
C LYS A 45 -34.23 3.39 -10.87
N ASP A 46 -34.57 2.20 -10.42
CA ASP A 46 -34.45 0.95 -11.17
C ASP A 46 -32.99 0.61 -11.55
N GLY A 47 -32.16 0.34 -10.53
CA GLY A 47 -30.83 -0.24 -10.65
C GLY A 47 -29.68 0.76 -10.59
N TRP A 48 -28.53 0.34 -11.13
CA TRP A 48 -27.27 1.09 -11.09
C TRP A 48 -27.33 2.36 -11.95
N LYS A 49 -26.89 3.48 -11.36
CA LYS A 49 -26.69 4.76 -12.05
C LYS A 49 -25.38 5.40 -11.60
N TRP A 50 -24.78 6.13 -12.52
CA TRP A 50 -23.60 6.93 -12.25
C TRP A 50 -24.00 8.35 -11.92
N VAL A 51 -23.51 8.85 -10.78
CA VAL A 51 -23.77 10.20 -10.28
C VAL A 51 -22.43 10.78 -9.81
N ASP A 52 -22.07 11.95 -10.32
CA ASP A 52 -20.81 12.64 -9.97
C ASP A 52 -19.58 11.73 -10.03
N GLY A 53 -19.56 10.88 -11.06
CA GLY A 53 -18.47 9.96 -11.30
C GLY A 53 -18.47 8.71 -10.42
N LYS A 54 -19.42 8.46 -9.51
CA LYS A 54 -19.52 7.22 -8.69
C LYS A 54 -20.77 6.40 -9.05
N CYS A 55 -20.75 5.10 -8.80
CA CYS A 55 -21.89 4.21 -9.10
C CYS A 55 -22.75 3.96 -7.86
N TYR A 56 -24.07 4.10 -8.00
CA TYR A 56 -25.04 3.95 -6.92
C TYR A 56 -26.21 3.07 -7.39
N TYR A 57 -26.76 2.25 -6.48
CA TYR A 57 -27.93 1.41 -6.79
C TYR A 57 -29.22 2.07 -6.27
N PHE A 58 -30.16 2.35 -7.17
CA PHE A 58 -31.46 2.90 -6.83
C PHE A 58 -32.56 1.82 -6.89
N THR A 59 -33.40 1.75 -5.86
CA THR A 59 -34.55 0.85 -5.81
C THR A 59 -35.62 1.25 -6.83
N SER A 60 -36.65 0.42 -7.01
CA SER A 60 -37.80 0.76 -7.87
C SER A 60 -38.59 1.97 -7.38
N ASP A 61 -38.53 2.26 -6.08
CA ASP A 61 -39.13 3.44 -5.47
C ASP A 61 -38.25 4.70 -5.61
N GLY A 62 -37.00 4.55 -6.09
CA GLY A 62 -36.06 5.63 -6.35
C GLY A 62 -35.08 5.96 -5.21
N TYR A 63 -35.05 5.15 -4.16
CA TYR A 63 -34.12 5.35 -3.04
C TYR A 63 -32.78 4.66 -3.29
N CYS A 64 -31.69 5.32 -2.93
CA CYS A 64 -30.34 4.78 -2.99
C CYS A 64 -30.09 3.81 -1.83
N LEU A 65 -29.54 2.64 -2.13
CA LEU A 65 -29.04 1.72 -1.12
C LEU A 65 -27.73 2.22 -0.53
N THR A 66 -27.54 2.04 0.79
CA THR A 66 -26.34 2.46 1.53
C THR A 66 -25.93 1.40 2.54
N GLY A 67 -24.64 1.10 2.64
CA GLY A 67 -24.04 0.22 3.65
C GLY A 67 -24.56 -1.22 3.61
N THR A 68 -24.87 -1.73 2.43
CA THR A 68 -25.57 -3.01 2.27
C THR A 68 -25.15 -3.75 1.00
N GLN A 69 -25.66 -4.97 0.83
CA GLN A 69 -25.55 -5.72 -0.41
C GLN A 69 -26.77 -5.46 -1.29
N THR A 70 -26.52 -5.21 -2.57
CA THR A 70 -27.53 -5.02 -3.61
C THR A 70 -28.18 -6.35 -4.02
N PRO A 71 -29.40 -6.35 -4.58
CA PRO A 71 -30.12 -7.57 -4.95
C PRO A 71 -29.39 -8.47 -5.97
N ASP A 72 -28.48 -7.89 -6.76
CA ASP A 72 -27.63 -8.56 -7.75
C ASP A 72 -26.26 -9.00 -7.18
N GLY A 73 -26.03 -8.82 -5.87
CA GLY A 73 -24.93 -9.42 -5.12
C GLY A 73 -23.70 -8.52 -4.90
N TYR A 74 -23.69 -7.29 -5.39
CA TYR A 74 -22.59 -6.33 -5.17
C TYR A 74 -22.76 -5.55 -3.86
N THR A 75 -21.67 -4.99 -3.35
CA THR A 75 -21.66 -4.25 -2.08
C THR A 75 -21.57 -2.74 -2.32
N VAL A 76 -22.30 -1.96 -1.53
CA VAL A 76 -22.15 -0.50 -1.45
C VAL A 76 -21.65 -0.08 -0.07
N ASP A 77 -20.81 0.95 -0.02
CA ASP A 77 -20.32 1.52 1.24
C ASP A 77 -21.41 2.30 1.99
N ALA A 78 -21.08 2.85 3.16
CA ALA A 78 -22.01 3.65 3.97
C ALA A 78 -22.55 4.91 3.26
N SER A 79 -21.87 5.39 2.21
CA SER A 79 -22.33 6.50 1.35
C SER A 79 -23.20 6.04 0.18
N GLY A 80 -23.34 4.72 -0.02
CA GLY A 80 -24.09 4.11 -1.12
C GLY A 80 -23.28 3.89 -2.39
N ALA A 81 -21.98 4.21 -2.37
CA ALA A 81 -21.12 4.04 -3.54
C ALA A 81 -20.73 2.57 -3.71
N TRP A 82 -20.78 2.07 -4.93
CA TRP A 82 -20.36 0.72 -5.28
C TRP A 82 -18.90 0.48 -4.91
N ILE A 83 -18.63 -0.59 -4.18
CA ILE A 83 -17.30 -1.02 -3.80
C ILE A 83 -16.96 -2.43 -4.29
N VAL A 84 -15.69 -2.65 -4.59
CA VAL A 84 -15.06 -3.96 -4.77
C VAL A 84 -13.87 -4.03 -3.82
N ASP A 85 -13.83 -5.04 -2.96
CA ASP A 85 -12.80 -5.20 -1.91
C ASP A 85 -12.58 -3.93 -1.05
N GLY A 86 -13.66 -3.18 -0.79
CA GLY A 86 -13.62 -1.94 0.00
C GLY A 86 -13.31 -0.66 -0.80
N VAL A 87 -13.08 -0.75 -2.11
CA VAL A 87 -12.68 0.38 -2.97
C VAL A 87 -13.83 0.87 -3.85
N VAL A 88 -14.13 2.17 -3.79
CA VAL A 88 -15.21 2.83 -4.56
C VAL A 88 -14.90 2.93 -6.05
N GLN A 89 -15.86 2.57 -6.90
CA GLN A 89 -15.74 2.56 -8.36
C GLN A 89 -16.21 3.89 -9.00
N THR A 90 -15.53 4.37 -10.05
CA THR A 90 -15.83 5.65 -10.73
C THR A 90 -15.96 5.58 -12.28
N GLN A 91 -16.79 6.43 -12.92
CA GLN A 91 -17.04 6.47 -14.38
C GLN A 91 -16.35 7.67 -15.04
N GLY A 92 -15.52 7.41 -16.05
CA GLY A 92 -14.89 8.44 -16.90
C GLY A 92 -13.35 8.43 -16.96
N GLY A 93 -12.68 7.45 -16.37
CA GLY A 93 -11.24 7.24 -16.53
C GLY A 93 -10.96 5.88 -17.14
N GLU A 94 -10.27 5.86 -18.28
CA GLU A 94 -9.07 5.03 -18.47
C GLU A 94 -8.63 4.45 -17.12
N ALA A 95 -8.73 3.13 -16.96
CA ALA A 95 -8.52 2.36 -15.72
C ALA A 95 -7.94 3.25 -14.63
N ALA A 96 -8.82 3.80 -13.78
CA ALA A 96 -8.39 4.70 -12.70
C ALA A 96 -7.22 3.99 -12.02
N ALA A 97 -6.01 4.54 -12.20
CA ALA A 97 -4.86 4.10 -11.47
C ALA A 97 -5.34 4.07 -10.02
N ALA A 98 -5.34 2.87 -9.42
CA ALA A 98 -5.60 2.68 -8.01
C ALA A 98 -4.97 3.87 -7.29
N PRO A 99 -5.70 4.57 -6.38
CA PRO A 99 -5.27 5.86 -5.82
C PRO A 99 -3.79 5.74 -5.56
N GLU A 100 -2.92 6.43 -6.32
CA GLU A 100 -1.51 6.02 -6.46
C GLU A 100 -0.98 5.75 -5.08
N GLN A 101 -0.91 4.47 -4.71
CA GLN A 101 -0.62 4.10 -3.35
C GLN A 101 0.85 4.44 -3.26
N SER A 102 1.14 5.57 -2.63
CA SER A 102 2.43 6.23 -2.74
C SER A 102 3.50 5.18 -2.53
N THR A 103 4.39 5.02 -3.48
CA THR A 103 5.41 3.98 -3.41
C THR A 103 6.69 4.56 -2.83
N VAL A 104 7.46 3.71 -2.18
CA VAL A 104 8.87 3.96 -1.91
C VAL A 104 9.71 2.93 -2.63
N THR A 105 10.90 3.35 -3.04
CA THR A 105 11.87 2.49 -3.70
C THR A 105 13.17 2.51 -2.92
N ALA A 106 13.69 1.32 -2.59
CA ALA A 106 15.03 1.12 -2.08
C ALA A 106 15.76 0.21 -3.07
N GLY A 107 16.63 0.78 -3.90
CA GLY A 107 17.31 0.07 -4.98
C GLY A 107 16.32 -0.70 -5.88
N GLY A 108 16.44 -2.03 -5.90
CA GLY A 108 15.59 -2.92 -6.70
C GLY A 108 14.23 -3.27 -6.07
N LEU A 109 13.90 -2.75 -4.88
CA LEU A 109 12.62 -2.98 -4.20
C LEU A 109 11.69 -1.80 -4.36
N THR A 110 10.45 -2.06 -4.74
CA THR A 110 9.37 -1.05 -4.68
C THR A 110 8.26 -1.55 -3.77
N LEU A 111 7.91 -0.74 -2.77
CA LEU A 111 6.83 -1.02 -1.82
C LEU A 111 5.78 0.07 -1.92
N ALA A 112 4.54 -0.32 -2.17
CA ALA A 112 3.38 0.55 -1.97
C ALA A 112 3.21 0.81 -0.47
N ILE A 113 3.29 2.07 -0.04
CA ILE A 113 3.26 2.43 1.39
C ILE A 113 1.97 1.87 2.03
N PRO A 114 2.08 1.03 3.08
CA PRO A 114 0.90 0.49 3.76
C PRO A 114 0.03 1.58 4.37
N ASN A 115 -1.28 1.32 4.48
CA ASN A 115 -2.20 2.26 5.12
C ASN A 115 -1.74 2.59 6.55
N GLY A 116 -1.78 3.87 6.91
CA GLY A 116 -1.33 4.35 8.22
C GLY A 116 0.17 4.61 8.32
N PHE A 117 0.96 4.27 7.29
CA PHE A 117 2.38 4.58 7.20
C PHE A 117 2.65 5.78 6.30
N SER A 118 3.77 6.45 6.55
CA SER A 118 4.31 7.50 5.68
C SER A 118 5.83 7.41 5.67
N LYS A 119 6.46 7.89 4.58
CA LYS A 119 7.92 7.98 4.52
C LYS A 119 8.42 8.94 5.59
N TYR A 120 9.31 8.45 6.44
CA TYR A 120 9.90 9.16 7.56
C TYR A 120 11.29 9.71 7.20
N SER A 121 12.18 8.87 6.69
CA SER A 121 13.54 9.25 6.28
C SER A 121 14.10 8.32 5.20
N GLU A 122 15.22 8.72 4.59
CA GLU A 122 16.02 7.88 3.70
C GLU A 122 17.49 8.24 3.91
N GLU A 123 18.25 7.29 4.45
CA GLU A 123 19.64 7.47 4.87
C GLU A 123 20.40 6.15 4.69
N ASP A 124 21.67 6.22 4.27
CA ASP A 124 22.58 5.08 4.13
C ASP A 124 22.02 3.87 3.37
N GLY A 125 21.23 4.10 2.31
CA GLY A 125 20.65 3.03 1.48
C GLY A 125 19.36 2.42 2.04
N PHE A 126 18.90 2.90 3.21
CA PHE A 126 17.65 2.50 3.82
C PHE A 126 16.55 3.53 3.56
N VAL A 127 15.35 3.05 3.26
CA VAL A 127 14.13 3.87 3.28
C VAL A 127 13.30 3.48 4.49
N TYR A 128 12.97 4.47 5.33
CA TYR A 128 12.20 4.27 6.56
C TYR A 128 10.78 4.81 6.41
N LEU A 129 9.81 3.99 6.78
CA LEU A 129 8.40 4.36 6.95
C LEU A 129 8.05 4.26 8.44
N ALA A 130 7.20 5.16 8.91
CA ALA A 130 6.66 5.11 10.27
C ALA A 130 5.15 5.31 10.25
N ASN A 131 4.45 4.71 11.21
CA ASN A 131 3.05 5.03 11.46
C ASN A 131 2.89 6.43 12.09
N SER A 132 1.67 6.97 12.10
CA SER A 132 1.38 8.31 12.62
C SER A 132 1.89 8.54 14.04
N ASP A 133 1.86 7.50 14.86
CA ASP A 133 2.18 7.55 16.28
C ASP A 133 3.63 7.14 16.55
N THR A 134 4.40 6.82 15.52
CA THR A 134 5.82 6.40 15.55
C THR A 134 6.12 5.17 16.41
N THR A 135 5.10 4.38 16.71
CA THR A 135 5.22 3.14 17.49
C THR A 135 5.63 1.93 16.64
N ALA A 136 5.45 2.00 15.33
CA ALA A 136 5.86 0.95 14.40
C ALA A 136 6.57 1.55 13.17
N MET A 137 7.60 0.87 12.71
CA MET A 137 8.43 1.27 11.57
C MET A 137 8.59 0.13 10.56
N ILE A 138 8.78 0.52 9.31
CA ILE A 138 9.16 -0.37 8.21
C ILE A 138 10.44 0.19 7.60
N ALA A 139 11.51 -0.60 7.55
CA ALA A 139 12.74 -0.21 6.86
C ALA A 139 12.97 -1.10 5.64
N LEU A 140 13.36 -0.51 4.51
CA LEU A 140 13.66 -1.21 3.27
C LEU A 140 15.12 -0.99 2.90
N ALA A 141 15.83 -2.05 2.54
CA ALA A 141 17.19 -1.99 2.02
C ALA A 141 17.37 -2.93 0.82
N SER A 142 18.18 -2.48 -0.12
CA SER A 142 18.57 -3.24 -1.31
C SER A 142 20.03 -2.96 -1.61
N GLU A 143 20.87 -3.96 -1.44
CA GLU A 143 22.31 -3.87 -1.70
C GLU A 143 22.67 -4.63 -2.97
N SER A 144 23.41 -3.98 -3.86
CA SER A 144 23.95 -4.61 -5.07
C SER A 144 25.17 -5.46 -4.72
N LEU A 145 25.20 -6.71 -5.20
CA LEU A 145 26.38 -7.59 -5.07
C LEU A 145 27.42 -7.33 -6.15
N ALA A 146 27.10 -6.50 -7.16
CA ALA A 146 27.99 -6.24 -8.29
C ALA A 146 29.32 -5.59 -7.86
N ASP A 147 29.28 -4.77 -6.81
CA ASP A 147 30.44 -4.04 -6.30
C ASP A 147 31.33 -4.91 -5.39
N LEU A 148 30.92 -6.15 -5.09
CA LEU A 148 31.68 -7.08 -4.24
C LEU A 148 32.70 -7.91 -5.03
N GLY A 149 32.73 -7.78 -6.36
CA GLY A 149 33.75 -8.42 -7.21
C GLY A 149 33.64 -9.93 -7.36
N PHE A 150 32.51 -10.53 -6.98
CA PHE A 150 32.25 -11.96 -7.16
C PHE A 150 32.04 -12.32 -8.63
N SER A 151 32.54 -13.50 -9.02
CA SER A 151 32.22 -14.13 -10.30
C SER A 151 30.79 -14.68 -10.30
N ALA A 152 30.25 -14.93 -11.50
CA ALA A 152 28.91 -15.52 -11.65
C ALA A 152 28.78 -16.92 -11.01
N GLU A 153 29.87 -17.69 -10.93
CA GLU A 153 29.87 -19.01 -10.29
C GLU A 153 29.84 -18.89 -8.76
N GLU A 154 30.58 -17.94 -8.19
CA GLU A 154 30.54 -17.65 -6.75
C GLU A 154 29.15 -17.14 -6.33
N LEU A 155 28.54 -16.24 -7.12
CA LEU A 155 27.18 -15.75 -6.85
C LEU A 155 26.13 -16.86 -6.89
N ARG A 156 26.31 -17.85 -7.78
CA ARG A 156 25.47 -19.06 -7.83
C ARG A 156 25.62 -19.92 -6.59
N MET A 157 26.85 -20.12 -6.13
CA MET A 157 27.13 -20.88 -4.90
C MET A 157 26.57 -20.17 -3.67
N LEU A 158 26.77 -18.85 -3.56
CA LEU A 158 26.21 -18.04 -2.47
C LEU A 158 24.68 -18.10 -2.48
N THR A 159 24.04 -17.99 -3.64
CA THR A 159 22.58 -18.07 -3.74
C THR A 159 22.06 -19.48 -3.38
N ALA A 160 22.78 -20.54 -3.76
CA ALA A 160 22.43 -21.91 -3.38
C ALA A 160 22.54 -22.18 -1.87
N LEU A 161 23.39 -21.42 -1.16
CA LEU A 161 23.55 -21.47 0.29
C LEU A 161 22.86 -20.31 1.01
N SER A 162 21.96 -19.59 0.33
CA SER A 162 21.34 -18.36 0.83
C SER A 162 20.69 -18.54 2.20
N ASP A 163 20.02 -19.67 2.44
CA ASP A 163 19.41 -19.97 3.74
C ASP A 163 20.41 -19.93 4.90
N TYR A 164 21.54 -20.62 4.72
CA TYR A 164 22.61 -20.67 5.73
C TYR A 164 23.31 -19.31 5.88
N ILE A 165 23.62 -18.64 4.76
CA ILE A 165 24.30 -17.35 4.76
C ILE A 165 23.46 -16.29 5.46
N LEU A 166 22.16 -16.25 5.19
CA LEU A 166 21.26 -15.29 5.81
C LEU A 166 21.09 -15.57 7.32
N ASP A 167 21.03 -16.84 7.74
CA ASP A 167 20.96 -17.20 9.17
C ASP A 167 22.23 -16.77 9.92
N GLU A 168 23.41 -17.06 9.37
CA GLU A 168 24.69 -16.64 9.96
C GLU A 168 24.82 -15.11 9.97
N ALA A 169 24.43 -14.42 8.89
CA ALA A 169 24.45 -12.97 8.84
C ALA A 169 23.52 -12.35 9.89
N MET A 170 22.30 -12.89 10.07
CA MET A 170 21.37 -12.45 11.10
C MET A 170 21.94 -12.67 12.50
N LYS A 171 22.55 -13.83 12.76
CA LYS A 171 23.22 -14.13 14.02
C LYS A 171 24.38 -13.18 14.31
N GLU A 172 25.23 -12.90 13.32
CA GLU A 172 26.37 -12.00 13.47
C GLU A 172 25.94 -10.56 13.78
N ASN A 173 24.92 -10.07 13.08
CA ASN A 173 24.46 -8.68 13.21
C ASN A 173 23.57 -8.44 14.45
N THR A 174 22.83 -9.46 14.91
CA THR A 174 21.94 -9.32 16.07
C THR A 174 22.53 -9.88 17.36
N GLY A 175 23.52 -10.76 17.27
CA GLY A 175 24.04 -11.55 18.39
C GLY A 175 23.09 -12.66 18.87
N VAL A 176 21.96 -12.87 18.19
CA VAL A 176 20.92 -13.83 18.57
C VAL A 176 20.97 -15.04 17.63
N GLU A 177 21.03 -16.26 18.20
CA GLU A 177 20.88 -17.47 17.39
C GLU A 177 19.44 -17.61 16.92
N ILE A 178 19.24 -17.55 15.61
CA ILE A 178 17.94 -17.68 14.97
C ILE A 178 18.08 -18.45 13.66
N THR A 179 17.06 -19.22 13.32
CA THR A 179 16.96 -19.93 12.04
C THR A 179 15.74 -19.41 11.30
N GLY A 180 15.95 -18.88 10.10
CA GLY A 180 14.88 -18.36 9.28
C GLY A 180 13.96 -19.46 8.75
N THR A 181 12.70 -19.09 8.49
CA THR A 181 11.74 -19.95 7.80
C THR A 181 11.53 -19.47 6.37
N ASN A 182 11.41 -20.39 5.42
CA ASN A 182 11.13 -20.03 4.03
C ASN A 182 9.64 -19.80 3.85
N LEU A 183 9.27 -18.53 3.63
CA LEU A 183 7.92 -18.09 3.38
C LEU A 183 7.71 -17.87 1.89
N GLN A 184 6.85 -18.69 1.28
CA GLN A 184 6.47 -18.53 -0.11
C GLN A 184 5.36 -17.48 -0.23
N LEU A 185 5.66 -16.34 -0.83
CA LEU A 185 4.67 -15.32 -1.18
C LEU A 185 4.36 -15.36 -2.68
N ALA A 186 3.26 -14.71 -3.08
CA ALA A 186 2.83 -14.65 -4.48
C ALA A 186 3.89 -14.01 -5.40
N ASN A 187 4.70 -13.10 -4.86
CA ASN A 187 5.79 -12.50 -5.62
C ASN A 187 7.01 -13.44 -5.70
N ARG A 188 7.52 -13.91 -4.56
CA ARG A 188 8.84 -14.57 -4.41
C ARG A 188 8.92 -15.35 -3.08
N THR A 189 9.94 -16.19 -2.93
CA THR A 189 10.29 -16.82 -1.64
C THR A 189 11.16 -15.88 -0.83
N TRP A 190 10.83 -15.72 0.45
CA TRP A 190 11.55 -14.90 1.42
C TRP A 190 11.99 -15.75 2.59
N ARG A 191 13.16 -15.47 3.13
CA ARG A 191 13.58 -16.01 4.42
C ARG A 191 13.09 -15.08 5.52
N PHE A 192 12.28 -15.61 6.42
CA PHE A 192 11.57 -14.86 7.44
C PHE A 192 12.13 -15.15 8.83
N TYR A 193 12.41 -14.08 9.57
CA TYR A 193 12.91 -14.10 10.94
C TYR A 193 11.93 -13.35 11.86
N ASP A 194 11.54 -13.98 12.96
CA ASP A 194 10.74 -13.35 14.01
C ASP A 194 11.51 -13.41 15.33
N TYR A 195 11.95 -12.24 15.80
CA TYR A 195 12.70 -12.11 17.04
C TYR A 195 11.79 -11.95 18.27
N GLY A 196 10.47 -11.95 18.08
CA GLY A 196 9.52 -11.62 19.14
C GLY A 196 9.83 -10.26 19.76
N TYR A 197 9.63 -10.12 21.07
CA TYR A 197 9.94 -8.89 21.84
C TYR A 197 11.42 -8.71 22.18
N ASN A 198 12.33 -9.52 21.62
CA ASN A 198 13.75 -9.36 21.88
C ASN A 198 14.28 -8.18 21.03
N PRO A 199 14.71 -7.06 21.65
CA PRO A 199 15.24 -5.93 20.90
C PRO A 199 16.53 -6.37 20.20
N VAL A 200 16.58 -6.19 18.88
CA VAL A 200 17.74 -6.48 18.03
C VAL A 200 18.04 -5.26 17.17
N LEU A 201 19.29 -5.10 16.71
CA LEU A 201 19.73 -3.97 15.89
C LEU A 201 19.49 -2.59 16.55
N GLU A 202 19.52 -2.55 17.88
CA GLU A 202 19.21 -1.36 18.69
C GLU A 202 17.77 -0.81 18.51
N ILE A 203 16.87 -1.61 17.92
CA ILE A 203 15.47 -1.22 17.72
C ILE A 203 14.60 -1.78 18.86
N PRO A 204 13.86 -0.93 19.60
CA PRO A 204 12.97 -1.38 20.66
C PRO A 204 11.69 -2.02 20.11
N GLY A 205 11.12 -2.95 20.87
CA GLY A 205 9.84 -3.59 20.53
C GLY A 205 10.01 -4.93 19.85
N GLN A 206 9.00 -5.33 19.07
CA GLN A 206 9.07 -6.55 18.26
C GLN A 206 9.86 -6.29 17.00
N THR A 207 10.61 -7.28 16.50
CA THR A 207 11.31 -7.19 15.22
C THR A 207 11.05 -8.41 14.35
N GLN A 208 10.61 -8.17 13.12
CA GLN A 208 10.45 -9.17 12.09
C GLN A 208 11.23 -8.76 10.83
N VAL A 209 11.91 -9.71 10.19
CA VAL A 209 12.77 -9.44 9.03
C VAL A 209 12.44 -10.39 7.90
N TYR A 210 12.28 -9.84 6.71
CA TYR A 210 12.17 -10.58 5.45
C TYR A 210 13.44 -10.32 4.64
N ALA A 211 14.22 -11.37 4.42
CA ALA A 211 15.45 -11.29 3.66
C ALA A 211 15.37 -12.15 2.40
N ARG A 212 16.00 -11.69 1.32
CA ARG A 212 16.19 -12.48 0.11
C ARG A 212 17.53 -12.17 -0.53
N LEU A 213 18.35 -13.18 -0.69
CA LEU A 213 19.59 -13.12 -1.45
C LEU A 213 19.35 -13.64 -2.88
N THR A 214 19.77 -12.88 -3.88
CA THR A 214 19.78 -13.30 -5.28
C THR A 214 21.21 -13.25 -5.83
N GLU A 215 21.41 -13.73 -7.06
CA GLU A 215 22.72 -13.61 -7.73
C GLU A 215 23.17 -12.15 -7.95
N SER A 216 22.31 -11.16 -7.71
CA SER A 216 22.62 -9.74 -7.97
C SER A 216 22.43 -8.83 -6.78
N HIS A 217 21.55 -9.16 -5.83
CA HIS A 217 21.18 -8.26 -4.76
C HIS A 217 20.91 -9.01 -3.46
N LEU A 218 21.17 -8.34 -2.34
CA LEU A 218 20.57 -8.63 -1.05
C LEU A 218 19.39 -7.67 -0.83
N TYR A 219 18.22 -8.24 -0.55
CA TYR A 219 17.01 -7.49 -0.23
C TYR A 219 16.62 -7.74 1.22
N MET A 220 16.32 -6.68 1.97
CA MET A 220 15.85 -6.79 3.34
C MET A 220 14.69 -5.81 3.61
N ILE A 221 13.67 -6.31 4.30
CA ILE A 221 12.57 -5.49 4.82
C ILE A 221 12.41 -5.82 6.30
N PHE A 222 12.52 -4.79 7.13
CA PHE A 222 12.40 -4.86 8.58
C PHE A 222 11.06 -4.27 9.00
N PHE A 223 10.36 -4.96 9.89
CA PHE A 223 9.23 -4.43 10.63
C PHE A 223 9.64 -4.38 12.09
N ALA A 224 9.51 -3.22 12.72
CA ALA A 224 9.93 -3.06 14.11
C ALA A 224 8.98 -2.19 14.95
N GLY A 225 8.94 -2.44 16.26
CA GLY A 225 8.14 -1.68 17.23
C GLY A 225 6.89 -2.44 17.72
N GLU A 226 5.78 -1.74 17.87
CA GLU A 226 4.48 -2.33 18.26
C GLU A 226 3.79 -2.98 17.05
N LEU A 227 4.17 -4.23 16.75
CA LEU A 227 3.61 -4.99 15.62
C LEU A 227 2.28 -5.68 15.93
N SER A 228 1.72 -5.51 17.14
CA SER A 228 0.45 -6.13 17.52
C SER A 228 -0.70 -5.60 16.64
N GLY A 229 -1.29 -6.49 15.84
CA GLY A 229 -2.35 -6.14 14.89
C GLY A 229 -1.85 -5.78 13.49
N MET A 230 -0.53 -5.79 13.26
CA MET A 230 0.05 -5.68 11.93
C MET A 230 0.25 -7.07 11.31
N ASP A 231 -0.38 -7.29 10.16
CA ASP A 231 -0.10 -8.47 9.34
C ASP A 231 1.01 -8.15 8.34
N THR A 232 2.24 -8.33 8.80
CA THR A 232 3.48 -8.11 8.01
C THR A 232 3.53 -9.02 6.78
N THR A 233 2.94 -10.21 6.84
CA THR A 233 2.89 -11.14 5.71
C THR A 233 1.95 -10.64 4.63
N SER A 234 0.76 -10.16 4.99
CA SER A 234 -0.16 -9.53 4.03
C SER A 234 0.42 -8.27 3.39
N ILE A 235 1.17 -7.46 4.16
CA ILE A 235 1.89 -6.30 3.61
C ILE A 235 2.92 -6.77 2.57
N MET A 236 3.75 -7.74 2.91
CA MET A 236 4.76 -8.29 1.99
C MET A 236 4.16 -8.92 0.73
N GLN A 237 2.98 -9.55 0.85
CA GLN A 237 2.25 -10.16 -0.26
C GLN A 237 1.67 -9.12 -1.22
N ASN A 238 1.02 -8.08 -0.69
CA ASN A 238 0.14 -7.21 -1.47
C ASN A 238 0.83 -5.92 -1.92
N ASN A 239 1.76 -5.41 -1.12
CA ASN A 239 2.35 -4.08 -1.30
C ASN A 239 3.69 -4.11 -2.03
N LEU A 240 4.38 -5.25 -2.02
CA LEU A 240 5.70 -5.36 -2.61
C LEU A 240 5.60 -5.70 -4.10
N ARG A 241 6.35 -4.96 -4.93
CA ARG A 241 6.42 -5.07 -6.39
C ARG A 241 7.84 -5.42 -6.83
#